data_AF-A0A957D734-F1
#
_entry.id   AF-A0A957D734-F1
#
_cell.length_a   1.000
_cell.length_b   1.000
_cell.length_c   1.000
_cell.angle_alpha   90.00
_cell.angle_beta   90.00
_cell.angle_gamma   90.00
#
_symmetry.space_group_name_H-M   'P 1'
#
loop_
_entity.id
_entity.type
_entity.pdbx_description
1 polymer ?
#
loop_
_entity_poly.entity_id
_entity_poly.type
_entity_poly.pdbx_seq_one_letter_code
_entity_poly.pdbx_strand_id
1 'polypeptide(L)'
;MKLNSLHVLLTYRCNYECDHCFVWGSPWQSGVFTLAQLEDVFQQALALGTITEFYFEGGETFVYYPVLLKAVKRAHALGFATGIVTNGYWATSEEDARAWLEPLAEAGLDQIEISNDAFHGATAVPPSQHIATQVASQLGLHSGLISLEPPQQAREENGRGLPVVGGDVMFRGRAAVKLTEGLPRHPWNSFTTCPYENLADPGRVHLDPFGYLHLCQGIAMGNVWERPLRDIVHTYHPQTHPIVKDLLAGGPTQLIKTHQLDHDDSYVDACHLCYTARETLRERFADVLAPDQMYGVT
;
A
#
# COMPACT_ATOMS: atom_id res chain seq x y z
N MET A 1 6.35 17.96 8.13
CA MET A 1 6.19 16.51 8.13
C MET A 1 7.55 15.85 8.05
N LYS A 2 7.81 14.82 8.85
CA LYS A 2 9.06 14.04 8.77
C LYS A 2 8.76 12.68 8.16
N LEU A 3 8.80 12.62 6.83
CA LEU A 3 8.64 11.38 6.08
C LEU A 3 9.92 10.56 6.19
N ASN A 4 9.85 9.35 6.73
CA ASN A 4 11.01 8.49 6.95
C ASN A 4 11.05 7.28 5.99
N SER A 5 9.90 6.89 5.46
CA SER A 5 9.75 5.65 4.69
C SER A 5 8.93 5.86 3.43
N LEU A 6 9.43 5.29 2.32
CA LEU A 6 8.71 5.22 1.04
C LEU A 6 8.39 3.78 0.69
N HIS A 7 7.10 3.47 0.58
CA HIS A 7 6.60 2.18 0.11
C HIS A 7 6.34 2.27 -1.39
N VAL A 8 7.28 1.77 -2.18
CA VAL A 8 7.24 1.82 -3.64
C VAL A 8 6.37 0.68 -4.15
N LEU A 9 5.21 1.02 -4.71
CA LEU A 9 4.43 0.10 -5.52
C LEU A 9 5.15 -0.09 -6.85
N LEU A 10 6.06 -1.07 -6.92
CA LEU A 10 6.94 -1.30 -8.06
C LEU A 10 6.13 -1.50 -9.35
N THR A 11 4.98 -2.16 -9.22
CA THR A 11 4.02 -2.37 -10.30
C THR A 11 2.60 -2.45 -9.73
N TYR A 12 1.58 -2.34 -10.58
CA TYR A 12 0.23 -2.81 -10.25
C TYR A 12 -0.04 -4.25 -10.73
N ARG A 13 0.83 -4.82 -11.57
CA ARG A 13 0.66 -6.17 -12.10
C ARG A 13 0.92 -7.20 -11.01
N CYS A 14 -0.01 -8.13 -10.81
CA CYS A 14 0.10 -9.23 -9.87
C CYS A 14 -0.20 -10.55 -10.57
N ASN A 15 0.37 -11.67 -10.14
CA ASN A 15 -0.03 -13.00 -10.59
C ASN A 15 -1.37 -13.46 -9.98
N TYR A 16 -1.84 -12.79 -8.94
CA TYR A 16 -3.14 -13.02 -8.30
C TYR A 16 -4.08 -11.82 -8.46
N GLU A 17 -5.37 -12.07 -8.24
CA GLU A 17 -6.43 -11.06 -8.28
C GLU A 17 -7.32 -11.19 -7.04
N CYS A 18 -6.72 -10.99 -5.87
CA CYS A 18 -7.38 -11.25 -4.59
C CYS A 18 -8.49 -10.22 -4.29
N ASP A 19 -9.63 -10.67 -3.80
CA ASP A 19 -10.80 -9.83 -3.52
C ASP A 19 -10.55 -8.73 -2.48
N HIS A 20 -9.57 -8.91 -1.59
CA HIS A 20 -9.20 -7.96 -0.54
C HIS A 20 -8.15 -6.92 -0.99
N CYS A 21 -7.68 -6.97 -2.24
CA CYS A 21 -6.58 -6.14 -2.70
C CYS A 21 -6.93 -4.64 -2.71
N PHE A 22 -6.25 -3.87 -1.87
CA PHE A 22 -6.48 -2.41 -1.75
C PHE A 22 -5.82 -1.56 -2.85
N VAL A 23 -4.97 -2.16 -3.71
CA VAL A 23 -4.35 -1.49 -4.88
C VAL A 23 -4.84 -2.04 -6.22
N TRP A 24 -5.91 -2.85 -6.22
CA TRP A 24 -6.46 -3.46 -7.43
C TRP A 24 -5.45 -4.28 -8.26
N GLY A 25 -4.43 -4.86 -7.62
CA GLY A 25 -3.46 -5.72 -8.28
C GLY A 25 -4.14 -6.87 -9.03
N SER A 26 -3.69 -7.14 -10.25
CA SER A 26 -4.16 -8.27 -11.07
C SER A 26 -3.20 -8.59 -12.21
N PRO A 27 -3.36 -9.74 -12.90
CA PRO A 27 -2.55 -10.08 -14.08
C PRO A 27 -2.72 -9.11 -15.25
N TRP A 28 -3.82 -8.37 -15.24
CA TRP A 28 -4.28 -7.48 -16.31
C TRP A 28 -3.87 -6.02 -16.08
N GLN A 29 -3.41 -5.68 -14.87
CA GLN A 29 -2.94 -4.35 -14.54
C GLN A 29 -1.64 -3.99 -15.27
N SER A 30 -1.47 -2.70 -15.50
CA SER A 30 -0.26 -2.11 -16.07
C SER A 30 0.33 -1.05 -15.13
N GLY A 31 1.50 -0.51 -15.49
CA GLY A 31 2.27 0.35 -14.62
C GLY A 31 3.36 -0.43 -13.91
N VAL A 32 4.60 -0.12 -14.25
CA VAL A 32 5.80 -0.67 -13.63
C VAL A 32 6.87 0.42 -13.64
N PHE A 33 7.59 0.54 -12.55
CA PHE A 33 8.75 1.43 -12.48
C PHE A 33 9.84 0.98 -13.45
N THR A 34 10.41 1.94 -14.18
CA THR A 34 11.68 1.74 -14.87
C THR A 34 12.85 1.97 -13.93
N LEU A 35 14.02 1.43 -14.27
CA LEU A 35 15.25 1.69 -13.51
C LEU A 35 15.61 3.19 -13.45
N ALA A 36 15.32 3.95 -14.51
CA ALA A 36 15.57 5.39 -14.55
C ALA A 36 14.65 6.15 -13.57
N GLN A 37 13.37 5.78 -13.49
CA GLN A 37 12.45 6.35 -12.52
C GLN A 37 12.84 6.02 -11.08
N LEU A 38 13.27 4.78 -10.82
CA LEU A 38 13.75 4.40 -9.49
C LEU A 38 15.01 5.18 -9.09
N GLU A 39 15.96 5.34 -10.02
CA GLU A 39 17.14 6.18 -9.75
C GLU A 39 16.74 7.61 -9.42
N ASP A 40 15.81 8.21 -10.19
CA ASP A 40 15.33 9.56 -9.90
C ASP A 40 14.67 9.64 -8.51
N VAL A 41 13.83 8.67 -8.14
CA VAL A 41 13.21 8.59 -6.80
C VAL A 41 14.27 8.52 -5.70
N PHE A 42 15.33 7.72 -5.88
CA PHE A 42 16.41 7.65 -4.91
C PHE A 42 17.15 8.98 -4.78
N GLN A 43 17.42 9.68 -5.89
CA GLN A 43 18.03 11.02 -5.85
C GLN A 43 17.11 12.04 -5.17
N GLN A 44 15.81 11.99 -5.44
CA GLN A 44 14.82 12.85 -4.78
C GLN A 44 14.72 12.57 -3.28
N ALA A 45 14.82 11.30 -2.85
CA ALA A 45 14.84 10.91 -1.45
C ALA A 45 16.11 11.38 -0.72
N LEU A 46 17.28 11.24 -1.35
CA LEU A 46 18.53 11.82 -0.84
C LEU A 46 18.45 13.34 -0.68
N ALA A 47 17.85 14.03 -1.66
CA ALA A 47 17.67 15.48 -1.62
C ALA A 47 16.69 15.93 -0.53
N LEU A 48 15.66 15.13 -0.22
CA LEU A 48 14.77 15.36 0.93
C LEU A 48 15.51 15.13 2.26
N GLY A 49 16.37 14.11 2.33
CA GLY A 49 17.28 13.87 3.45
C GLY A 49 16.66 13.30 4.72
N THR A 50 15.35 12.99 4.71
CA THR A 50 14.65 12.39 5.86
C THR A 50 14.30 10.92 5.67
N ILE A 51 14.30 10.43 4.42
CA ILE A 51 14.02 9.01 4.11
C ILE A 51 15.18 8.15 4.60
N THR A 52 14.88 7.09 5.33
CA THR A 52 15.83 6.11 5.84
C THR A 52 15.65 4.74 5.23
N GLU A 53 14.47 4.45 4.66
CA GLU A 53 14.14 3.12 4.16
C GLU A 53 13.22 3.15 2.93
N PHE A 54 13.34 2.11 2.12
CA PHE A 54 12.46 1.80 1.00
C PHE A 54 11.84 0.42 1.17
N TYR A 55 10.53 0.35 1.02
CA TYR A 55 9.80 -0.91 0.94
C TYR A 55 9.31 -1.12 -0.48
N PHE A 56 9.71 -2.21 -1.13
CA PHE A 56 9.21 -2.55 -2.46
C PHE A 56 8.00 -3.48 -2.34
N GLU A 57 6.87 -3.02 -2.87
CA GLU A 57 5.57 -3.69 -2.82
C GLU A 57 4.81 -3.51 -4.14
N GLY A 58 3.53 -3.86 -4.15
CA GLY A 58 2.61 -3.47 -5.21
C GLY A 58 2.53 -4.46 -6.36
N GLY A 59 1.29 -4.69 -6.79
CA GLY A 59 0.94 -5.91 -7.51
C GLY A 59 1.64 -7.09 -6.85
N GLU A 60 2.45 -7.80 -7.62
CA GLU A 60 3.50 -8.66 -7.11
C GLU A 60 4.86 -8.21 -7.68
N THR A 61 5.75 -7.74 -6.81
CA THR A 61 7.05 -7.17 -7.20
C THR A 61 7.95 -8.19 -7.88
N PHE A 62 7.89 -9.46 -7.47
CA PHE A 62 8.72 -10.53 -8.03
C PHE A 62 8.40 -10.85 -9.50
N VAL A 63 7.24 -10.42 -10.02
CA VAL A 63 6.94 -10.50 -11.47
C VAL A 63 7.94 -9.68 -12.29
N TYR A 64 8.53 -8.63 -11.71
CA TYR A 64 9.58 -7.80 -12.32
C TYR A 64 10.93 -7.95 -11.59
N TYR A 65 11.31 -9.19 -11.29
CA TYR A 65 12.51 -9.50 -10.50
C TYR A 65 13.80 -8.79 -10.92
N PRO A 66 14.18 -8.68 -12.21
CA PRO A 66 15.41 -7.98 -12.58
C PRO A 66 15.40 -6.49 -12.19
N VAL A 67 14.21 -5.86 -12.21
CA VAL A 67 14.03 -4.47 -11.78
C VAL A 67 14.11 -4.38 -10.27
N LEU A 68 13.38 -5.25 -9.56
CA LEU A 68 13.38 -5.34 -8.09
C LEU A 68 14.80 -5.53 -7.54
N LEU A 69 15.54 -6.52 -8.05
CA LEU A 69 16.91 -6.82 -7.63
C LEU A 69 17.85 -5.62 -7.82
N LYS A 70 17.74 -4.93 -8.97
CA LYS A 70 18.51 -3.71 -9.24
C LYS A 70 18.12 -2.56 -8.31
N ALA A 71 16.84 -2.43 -7.98
CA ALA A 71 16.32 -1.40 -7.09
C ALA A 71 16.85 -1.60 -5.66
N VAL A 72 16.75 -2.81 -5.11
CA VAL A 72 17.29 -3.19 -3.80
C VAL A 72 18.77 -2.90 -3.73
N LYS A 73 19.55 -3.43 -4.69
CA LYS A 73 20.99 -3.21 -4.74
C LYS A 73 21.35 -1.73 -4.76
N ARG A 74 20.59 -0.92 -5.50
CA ARG A 74 20.84 0.51 -5.63
C ARG A 74 20.47 1.27 -4.36
N ALA A 75 19.32 1.00 -3.76
CA ALA A 75 18.87 1.62 -2.52
C ALA A 75 19.85 1.33 -1.38
N HIS A 76 20.25 0.06 -1.20
CA HIS A 76 21.24 -0.34 -0.21
C HIS A 76 22.60 0.35 -0.43
N ALA A 77 23.09 0.40 -1.68
CA ALA A 77 24.34 1.09 -2.01
C ALA A 77 24.32 2.61 -1.73
N LEU A 78 23.14 3.22 -1.64
CA LEU A 78 22.95 4.63 -1.25
C LEU A 78 22.76 4.81 0.28
N GLY A 79 22.76 3.71 1.05
CA GLY A 79 22.67 3.71 2.51
C GLY A 79 21.24 3.65 3.05
N PHE A 80 20.25 3.32 2.23
CA PHE A 80 18.88 3.09 2.68
C PHE A 80 18.70 1.65 3.16
N ALA A 81 17.91 1.45 4.22
CA ALA A 81 17.39 0.13 4.55
C ALA A 81 16.36 -0.31 3.49
N THR A 82 16.26 -1.61 3.24
CA THR A 82 15.41 -2.17 2.20
C THR A 82 14.50 -3.28 2.71
N GLY A 83 13.21 -3.13 2.42
CA GLY A 83 12.17 -4.11 2.70
C GLY A 83 11.48 -4.56 1.41
N ILE A 84 10.92 -5.76 1.40
CA ILE A 84 10.04 -6.24 0.32
C ILE A 84 8.77 -6.84 0.91
N VAL A 85 7.62 -6.56 0.30
CA VAL A 85 6.38 -7.31 0.52
C VAL A 85 6.08 -8.17 -0.71
N THR A 86 5.77 -9.44 -0.50
CA THR A 86 5.51 -10.42 -1.58
C THR A 86 4.49 -11.47 -1.17
N ASN A 87 3.76 -12.04 -2.13
CA ASN A 87 2.88 -13.19 -1.92
C ASN A 87 3.64 -14.53 -1.88
N GLY A 88 4.93 -14.55 -2.25
CA GLY A 88 5.81 -15.72 -2.15
C GLY A 88 5.53 -16.84 -3.17
N TYR A 89 4.82 -16.57 -4.27
CA TYR A 89 4.42 -17.61 -5.25
C TYR A 89 5.57 -18.44 -5.82
N TRP A 90 6.79 -17.88 -5.81
CA TRP A 90 8.00 -18.47 -6.39
C TRP A 90 8.69 -19.50 -5.50
N ALA A 91 8.32 -19.59 -4.21
CA ALA A 91 8.97 -20.48 -3.24
C ALA A 91 8.40 -21.91 -3.28
N THR A 92 8.41 -22.56 -4.44
CA THR A 92 7.81 -23.90 -4.63
C THR A 92 8.62 -25.03 -4.00
N SER A 93 9.90 -24.79 -3.71
CA SER A 93 10.81 -25.66 -2.97
C SER A 93 11.87 -24.80 -2.27
N GLU A 94 12.64 -25.38 -1.34
CA GLU A 94 13.78 -24.66 -0.73
C GLU A 94 14.80 -24.22 -1.79
N GLU A 95 15.09 -25.06 -2.79
CA GLU A 95 16.00 -24.74 -3.89
C GLU A 95 15.49 -23.56 -4.71
N ASP A 96 14.20 -23.57 -5.09
CA ASP A 96 13.59 -22.45 -5.80
C ASP A 96 13.67 -21.18 -4.93
N ALA A 97 13.25 -21.26 -3.67
CA ALA A 97 13.23 -20.11 -2.80
C ALA A 97 14.63 -19.48 -2.61
N ARG A 98 15.67 -20.30 -2.52
CA ARG A 98 17.07 -19.85 -2.49
C ARG A 98 17.47 -19.14 -3.78
N ALA A 99 17.12 -19.70 -4.94
CA ALA A 99 17.43 -19.10 -6.24
C ALA A 99 16.86 -17.67 -6.40
N TRP A 100 15.71 -17.39 -5.77
CA TRP A 100 15.10 -16.06 -5.77
C TRP A 100 15.68 -15.14 -4.67
N LEU A 101 15.91 -15.65 -3.46
CA LEU A 101 16.29 -14.82 -2.30
C LEU A 101 17.79 -14.58 -2.14
N GLU A 102 18.66 -15.53 -2.51
CA GLU A 102 20.11 -15.38 -2.34
C GLU A 102 20.65 -14.13 -3.07
N PRO A 103 20.28 -13.85 -4.33
CA PRO A 103 20.73 -12.64 -5.00
C PRO A 103 20.22 -11.35 -4.33
N LEU A 104 19.03 -11.38 -3.72
CA LEU A 104 18.46 -10.24 -3.00
C LEU A 104 19.18 -10.01 -1.67
N ALA A 105 19.47 -11.07 -0.92
CA ALA A 105 20.27 -11.00 0.30
C ALA A 105 21.68 -10.46 -0.01
N GLU A 106 22.34 -10.97 -1.05
CA GLU A 106 23.63 -10.46 -1.53
C GLU A 106 23.58 -9.00 -2.01
N ALA A 107 22.42 -8.56 -2.53
CA ALA A 107 22.19 -7.18 -2.93
C ALA A 107 22.02 -6.21 -1.75
N GLY A 108 21.86 -6.74 -0.53
CA GLY A 108 21.66 -5.95 0.69
C GLY A 108 20.20 -5.77 1.08
N LEU A 109 19.35 -6.76 0.79
CA LEU A 109 17.99 -6.82 1.35
C LEU A 109 18.06 -6.99 2.87
N ASP A 110 17.33 -6.16 3.63
CA ASP A 110 17.30 -6.24 5.10
C ASP A 110 16.09 -7.04 5.61
N GLN A 111 14.91 -6.79 5.02
CA GLN A 111 13.64 -7.33 5.49
C GLN A 111 12.77 -7.86 4.35
N ILE A 112 12.04 -8.94 4.62
CA ILE A 112 11.02 -9.47 3.72
C ILE A 112 9.76 -9.85 4.49
N GLU A 113 8.62 -9.39 3.99
CA GLU A 113 7.31 -9.69 4.54
C GLU A 113 6.50 -10.49 3.53
N ILE A 114 6.02 -11.65 3.96
CA ILE A 114 5.33 -12.59 3.10
C ILE A 114 3.84 -12.55 3.41
N SER A 115 3.04 -12.18 2.42
CA SER A 115 1.58 -12.11 2.52
C SER A 115 1.00 -13.52 2.53
N ASN A 116 0.38 -13.87 3.64
CA ASN A 116 -0.22 -15.14 3.94
C ASN A 116 -1.65 -14.92 4.44
N ASP A 117 -2.54 -14.53 3.53
CA ASP A 117 -3.94 -14.30 3.86
C ASP A 117 -4.75 -15.56 3.54
N ALA A 118 -5.82 -15.83 4.30
CA ALA A 118 -6.74 -16.95 4.00
C ALA A 118 -7.36 -16.85 2.58
N PHE A 119 -7.29 -15.66 1.99
CA PHE A 119 -7.69 -15.34 0.62
C PHE A 119 -6.73 -15.85 -0.47
N HIS A 120 -5.54 -16.37 -0.11
CA HIS A 120 -4.62 -17.05 -1.05
C HIS A 120 -4.92 -18.55 -1.25
N GLY A 121 -5.92 -19.08 -0.55
CA GLY A 121 -6.38 -20.47 -0.69
C GLY A 121 -6.00 -21.34 0.50
N ALA A 122 -7.04 -21.75 1.25
CA ALA A 122 -7.08 -22.70 2.36
C ALA A 122 -6.53 -22.25 3.73
N THR A 123 -7.12 -22.80 4.77
CA THR A 123 -6.97 -22.50 6.22
C THR A 123 -5.60 -22.86 6.83
N ALA A 124 -4.61 -23.17 6.00
CA ALA A 124 -3.23 -23.46 6.39
C ALA A 124 -2.30 -22.59 5.55
N VAL A 125 -1.20 -22.10 6.15
CA VAL A 125 -0.13 -21.38 5.43
C VAL A 125 0.22 -22.18 4.18
N PRO A 126 0.04 -21.64 2.95
CA PRO A 126 0.36 -22.42 1.78
C PRO A 126 1.86 -22.75 1.78
N PRO A 127 2.26 -23.91 1.24
CA PRO A 127 3.63 -24.40 1.37
C PRO A 127 4.68 -23.38 0.95
N SER A 128 4.37 -22.56 -0.06
CA SER A 128 5.31 -21.55 -0.58
C SER A 128 5.60 -20.43 0.41
N GLN A 129 4.61 -19.89 1.13
CA GLN A 129 4.86 -18.85 2.13
C GLN A 129 5.70 -19.37 3.29
N HIS A 130 5.47 -20.62 3.71
CA HIS A 130 6.27 -21.26 4.74
C HIS A 130 7.73 -21.45 4.29
N ILE A 131 7.94 -22.00 3.09
CA ILE A 131 9.26 -22.18 2.50
C ILE A 131 9.98 -20.84 2.36
N ALA A 132 9.32 -19.82 1.81
CA ALA A 132 9.90 -18.48 1.66
C ALA A 132 10.34 -17.90 3.00
N THR A 133 9.49 -18.01 4.04
CA THR A 133 9.80 -17.49 5.39
C THR A 133 10.98 -18.22 6.01
N GLN A 134 11.02 -19.54 5.87
CA GLN A 134 12.10 -20.38 6.38
C GLN A 134 13.43 -20.04 5.70
N VAL A 135 13.45 -19.97 4.36
CA VAL A 135 14.67 -19.66 3.61
C VAL A 135 15.13 -18.22 3.88
N ALA A 136 14.22 -17.26 3.94
CA ALA A 136 14.56 -15.89 4.32
C ALA A 136 15.27 -15.83 5.69
N SER A 137 14.74 -16.55 6.69
CA SER A 137 15.37 -16.64 8.01
C SER A 137 16.75 -17.29 7.96
N GLN A 138 16.92 -18.36 7.17
CA GLN A 138 18.21 -19.03 6.99
C GLN A 138 19.26 -18.14 6.30
N LEU A 139 18.82 -17.19 5.46
CA LEU A 139 19.68 -16.20 4.80
C LEU A 139 19.97 -14.98 5.70
N GLY A 140 19.45 -14.95 6.93
CA GLY A 140 19.66 -13.85 7.87
C GLY A 140 18.80 -12.61 7.60
N LEU A 141 17.78 -12.72 6.73
CA LEU A 141 16.82 -11.65 6.50
C LEU A 141 15.86 -11.55 7.68
N HIS A 142 15.49 -10.32 8.08
CA HIS A 142 14.36 -10.13 8.97
C HIS A 142 13.10 -10.54 8.22
N SER A 143 12.44 -11.63 8.63
CA SER A 143 11.24 -12.14 7.98
C SER A 143 10.01 -11.99 8.86
N GLY A 144 8.91 -11.55 8.25
CA GLY A 144 7.59 -11.43 8.87
C GLY A 144 6.50 -12.07 8.00
N LEU A 145 5.42 -12.52 8.64
CA LEU A 145 4.19 -12.88 7.94
C LEU A 145 3.19 -11.73 8.10
N ILE A 146 2.66 -11.25 6.97
CA ILE A 146 1.46 -10.41 6.97
C ILE A 146 0.30 -11.34 6.72
N SER A 147 -0.72 -11.32 7.57
CA SER A 147 -1.93 -12.12 7.39
C SER A 147 -3.16 -11.27 7.68
N LEU A 148 -4.08 -11.21 6.74
CA LEU A 148 -5.41 -10.68 6.91
C LEU A 148 -6.32 -11.81 7.37
N GLU A 149 -6.93 -11.63 8.54
CA GLU A 149 -7.96 -12.54 9.02
C GLU A 149 -9.23 -12.34 8.18
N PRO A 150 -10.00 -13.42 7.90
CA PRO A 150 -11.33 -13.26 7.32
C PRO A 150 -12.15 -12.30 8.18
N PRO A 151 -12.94 -11.39 7.58
CA PRO A 151 -13.65 -10.37 8.33
C PRO A 151 -14.60 -11.03 9.34
N GLN A 152 -14.29 -10.93 10.63
CA GLN A 152 -15.12 -11.50 11.70
C GLN A 152 -15.73 -10.45 12.64
N GLN A 153 -15.17 -9.23 12.71
CA GLN A 153 -15.73 -8.04 13.39
C GLN A 153 -14.73 -6.87 13.31
N ALA A 154 -15.19 -5.63 13.16
CA ALA A 154 -14.32 -4.45 13.25
C ALA A 154 -13.75 -4.29 14.67
N ARG A 155 -12.42 -4.38 14.82
CA ARG A 155 -11.71 -4.04 16.07
C ARG A 155 -11.10 -2.63 16.03
N GLU A 156 -10.94 -2.03 17.20
CA GLU A 156 -10.14 -0.80 17.36
C GLU A 156 -8.64 -1.16 17.34
N GLU A 157 -7.89 -0.63 16.38
CA GLU A 157 -6.45 -0.87 16.23
C GLU A 157 -5.58 0.18 16.96
N ASN A 158 -4.45 -0.29 17.48
CA ASN A 158 -3.43 0.53 18.14
C ASN A 158 -2.28 0.86 17.18
N GLY A 159 -2.23 2.10 16.65
CA GLY A 159 -1.04 2.65 15.98
C GLY A 159 -1.23 3.11 14.53
N ARG A 160 -1.90 4.26 14.34
CA ARG A 160 -2.14 4.85 13.00
C ARG A 160 -0.85 5.16 12.25
N GLY A 161 -0.80 4.80 10.97
CA GLY A 161 0.33 5.06 10.06
C GLY A 161 1.50 4.10 10.23
N LEU A 162 1.36 3.04 11.04
CA LEU A 162 2.32 1.94 11.13
C LEU A 162 1.98 0.84 10.08
N PRO A 163 2.96 0.00 9.68
CA PRO A 163 2.66 -1.19 8.89
C PRO A 163 1.61 -2.09 9.57
N VAL A 164 0.68 -2.59 8.77
CA VAL A 164 -0.34 -3.54 9.25
C VAL A 164 0.31 -4.92 9.37
N VAL A 165 0.58 -5.37 10.59
CA VAL A 165 1.13 -6.69 10.91
C VAL A 165 0.02 -7.53 11.54
N GLY A 166 -0.73 -8.28 10.72
CA GLY A 166 -1.93 -8.97 11.17
C GLY A 166 -3.12 -8.02 11.34
N GLY A 167 -4.32 -8.39 10.87
CA GLY A 167 -5.51 -7.53 11.06
C GLY A 167 -6.71 -7.86 10.18
N ASP A 168 -7.79 -7.08 10.36
CA ASP A 168 -9.02 -7.15 9.57
C ASP A 168 -8.81 -6.59 8.15
N VAL A 169 -9.67 -7.02 7.21
CA VAL A 169 -9.70 -6.46 5.86
C VAL A 169 -10.04 -4.97 5.90
N MET A 170 -9.14 -4.13 5.39
CA MET A 170 -9.45 -2.73 5.11
C MET A 170 -10.35 -2.65 3.86
N PHE A 171 -11.62 -2.27 4.01
CA PHE A 171 -12.59 -2.21 2.89
C PHE A 171 -12.34 -1.00 1.98
N ARG A 172 -11.22 -1.02 1.26
CA ARG A 172 -10.81 -0.06 0.22
C ARG A 172 -10.26 -0.82 -0.97
N GLY A 173 -10.28 -0.21 -2.16
CA GLY A 173 -9.93 -0.89 -3.40
C GLY A 173 -10.92 -2.03 -3.69
N ARG A 174 -10.42 -3.19 -4.13
CA ARG A 174 -11.27 -4.33 -4.50
C ARG A 174 -12.10 -4.86 -3.32
N ALA A 175 -11.58 -4.75 -2.10
CA ALA A 175 -12.26 -5.18 -0.88
C ALA A 175 -13.59 -4.46 -0.67
N ALA A 176 -13.65 -3.17 -0.96
CA ALA A 176 -14.86 -2.36 -0.85
C ALA A 176 -15.97 -2.81 -1.82
N VAL A 177 -15.60 -3.48 -2.91
CA VAL A 177 -16.53 -3.92 -3.96
C VAL A 177 -16.93 -5.38 -3.78
N LYS A 178 -15.99 -6.24 -3.37
CA LYS A 178 -16.16 -7.70 -3.41
C LYS A 178 -16.47 -8.33 -2.06
N LEU A 179 -16.07 -7.70 -0.95
CA LEU A 179 -16.08 -8.35 0.37
C LEU A 179 -17.11 -7.77 1.33
N THR A 180 -17.96 -6.85 0.89
CA THR A 180 -18.92 -6.16 1.77
C THR A 180 -20.25 -6.89 1.94
N GLU A 181 -20.58 -7.84 1.05
CA GLU A 181 -21.86 -8.54 1.06
C GLU A 181 -21.99 -9.45 2.30
N GLY A 182 -23.15 -9.40 2.97
CA GLY A 182 -23.44 -10.23 4.15
C GLY A 182 -22.74 -9.81 5.44
N LEU A 183 -21.89 -8.77 5.42
CA LEU A 183 -21.22 -8.27 6.62
C LEU A 183 -22.10 -7.34 7.45
N PRO A 184 -21.87 -7.25 8.77
CA PRO A 184 -22.50 -6.24 9.62
C PRO A 184 -22.25 -4.83 9.07
N ARG A 185 -23.29 -3.99 9.14
CA ARG A 185 -23.22 -2.59 8.72
C ARG A 185 -23.59 -1.68 9.87
N HIS A 186 -22.95 -0.52 9.93
CA HIS A 186 -23.18 0.52 10.93
C HIS A 186 -23.67 1.81 10.26
N PRO A 187 -24.45 2.66 10.96
CA PRO A 187 -24.92 3.92 10.41
C PRO A 187 -23.78 4.77 9.84
N TRP A 188 -23.97 5.33 8.64
CA TRP A 188 -22.92 6.09 7.94
C TRP A 188 -22.32 7.22 8.79
N ASN A 189 -23.16 7.84 9.63
CA ASN A 189 -22.78 8.98 10.48
C ASN A 189 -21.94 8.60 11.71
N SER A 190 -21.68 7.31 11.93
CA SER A 190 -20.81 6.83 13.01
C SER A 190 -19.32 6.88 12.65
N PHE A 191 -18.99 6.90 11.36
CA PHE A 191 -17.60 6.87 10.88
C PHE A 191 -16.98 8.28 10.89
N THR A 192 -16.55 8.71 12.07
CA THR A 192 -16.10 10.08 12.35
C THR A 192 -14.58 10.26 12.40
N THR A 193 -13.81 9.20 12.16
CA THR A 193 -12.35 9.24 12.09
C THR A 193 -11.82 8.25 11.06
N CYS A 194 -10.66 8.52 10.47
CA CYS A 194 -9.86 7.48 9.80
C CYS A 194 -9.17 6.62 10.88
N PRO A 195 -9.34 5.29 10.89
CA PRO A 195 -8.74 4.45 11.92
C PRO A 195 -7.30 4.02 11.60
N TYR A 196 -6.87 4.06 10.32
CA TYR A 196 -5.59 3.49 9.89
C TYR A 196 -4.50 4.52 9.60
N GLU A 197 -4.84 5.66 8.97
CA GLU A 197 -3.83 6.60 8.47
C GLU A 197 -3.64 7.80 9.39
N ASN A 198 -2.38 8.16 9.66
CA ASN A 198 -2.06 9.46 10.26
C ASN A 198 -1.93 10.53 9.16
N LEU A 199 -3.08 10.97 8.62
CA LEU A 199 -3.11 11.90 7.50
C LEU A 199 -2.55 13.30 7.84
N ALA A 200 -2.47 13.69 9.10
CA ALA A 200 -1.96 15.00 9.48
C ALA A 200 -0.42 15.09 9.40
N ASP A 201 0.27 14.00 9.74
CA ASP A 201 1.74 13.93 9.75
C ASP A 201 2.20 12.49 9.46
N PRO A 202 2.05 12.00 8.22
CA PRO A 202 2.41 10.63 7.88
C PRO A 202 3.92 10.45 7.91
N GLY A 203 4.40 9.48 8.69
CA GLY A 203 5.79 9.05 8.70
C GLY A 203 6.17 8.16 7.51
N ARG A 204 5.17 7.64 6.81
CA ARG A 204 5.27 6.71 5.67
C ARG A 204 4.16 7.01 4.65
N VAL A 205 4.50 6.90 3.37
CA VAL A 205 3.56 7.02 2.24
C VAL A 205 3.88 5.99 1.18
N HIS A 206 2.94 5.73 0.27
CA HIS A 206 3.20 4.89 -0.89
C HIS A 206 3.54 5.74 -2.10
N LEU A 207 4.42 5.25 -2.97
CA LEU A 207 4.74 5.87 -4.25
C LEU A 207 4.44 4.88 -5.38
N ASP A 208 3.67 5.28 -6.38
CA ASP A 208 3.32 4.44 -7.52
C ASP A 208 4.16 4.73 -8.79
N PRO A 209 4.10 3.87 -9.82
CA PRO A 209 4.85 4.06 -11.07
C PRO A 209 4.44 5.31 -11.87
N PHE A 210 3.26 5.86 -11.60
CA PHE A 210 2.74 7.08 -12.22
C PHE A 210 3.13 8.34 -11.45
N GLY A 211 3.88 8.18 -10.36
CA GLY A 211 4.49 9.25 -9.57
C GLY A 211 3.64 9.73 -8.42
N TYR A 212 2.44 9.19 -8.22
CA TYR A 212 1.56 9.64 -7.15
C TYR A 212 2.07 9.19 -5.78
N LEU A 213 2.15 10.16 -4.86
CA LEU A 213 2.55 9.95 -3.48
C LEU A 213 1.30 9.80 -2.60
N HIS A 214 0.93 8.58 -2.24
CA HIS A 214 -0.32 8.26 -1.57
C HIS A 214 -0.25 8.39 -0.05
N LEU A 215 -1.12 9.24 0.50
CA LEU A 215 -1.42 9.35 1.94
C LEU A 215 -2.25 8.18 2.46
N CYS A 216 -3.09 7.66 1.58
CA CYS A 216 -3.95 6.49 1.69
C CYS A 216 -4.11 6.00 0.25
N GLN A 217 -4.32 4.70 0.00
CA GLN A 217 -4.40 4.22 -1.39
C GLN A 217 -5.57 4.88 -2.12
N GLY A 218 -5.22 5.63 -3.17
CA GLY A 218 -6.12 6.50 -3.93
C GLY A 218 -6.22 7.96 -3.47
N ILE A 219 -5.60 8.39 -2.36
CA ILE A 219 -5.52 9.79 -1.92
C ILE A 219 -4.07 10.28 -2.09
N ALA A 220 -3.81 11.10 -3.10
CA ALA A 220 -2.47 11.57 -3.43
C ALA A 220 -2.15 12.92 -2.76
N MET A 221 -0.96 13.00 -2.17
CA MET A 221 -0.32 14.22 -1.67
C MET A 221 0.21 15.12 -2.81
N GLY A 222 0.59 14.50 -3.92
CA GLY A 222 1.18 15.13 -5.10
C GLY A 222 1.80 14.08 -6.02
N ASN A 223 2.47 14.54 -7.09
CA ASN A 223 3.11 13.67 -8.08
C ASN A 223 4.61 14.02 -8.27
N VAL A 224 5.50 13.06 -8.01
CA VAL A 224 6.96 13.26 -8.03
C VAL A 224 7.55 13.45 -9.44
N TRP A 225 6.78 13.15 -10.49
CA TRP A 225 7.16 13.43 -11.88
C TRP A 225 6.79 14.86 -12.31
N GLU A 226 5.90 15.51 -11.56
CA GLU A 226 5.49 16.89 -11.83
C GLU A 226 6.22 17.89 -10.95
N ARG A 227 6.49 17.51 -9.69
CA ARG A 227 7.13 18.37 -8.69
C ARG A 227 8.13 17.55 -7.87
N PRO A 228 9.28 18.12 -7.46
CA PRO A 228 10.23 17.42 -6.59
C PRO A 228 9.58 16.94 -5.29
N LEU A 229 9.91 15.72 -4.86
CA LEU A 229 9.45 15.10 -3.61
C LEU A 229 9.58 16.04 -2.42
N ARG A 230 10.72 16.73 -2.29
CA ARG A 230 10.96 17.69 -1.21
C ARG A 230 9.91 18.82 -1.18
N ASP A 231 9.50 19.31 -2.35
CA ASP A 231 8.57 20.42 -2.46
C ASP A 231 7.15 19.93 -2.13
N ILE A 232 6.78 18.72 -2.58
CA ILE A 232 5.51 18.06 -2.21
C ILE A 232 5.43 17.92 -0.68
N VAL A 233 6.46 17.34 -0.06
CA VAL A 233 6.54 17.11 1.39
C VAL A 233 6.52 18.41 2.19
N HIS A 234 7.28 19.43 1.79
CA HIS A 234 7.35 20.70 2.51
C HIS A 234 6.08 21.55 2.37
N THR A 235 5.38 21.46 1.25
CA THR A 235 4.16 22.23 1.00
C THR A 235 2.88 21.47 1.37
N TYR A 236 3.01 20.24 1.89
CA TYR A 236 1.87 19.48 2.35
C TYR A 236 1.23 20.13 3.59
N HIS A 237 0.01 20.64 3.39
CA HIS A 237 -0.83 21.21 4.44
C HIS A 237 -2.17 20.47 4.49
N PRO A 238 -2.36 19.58 5.49
CA PRO A 238 -3.56 18.74 5.59
C PRO A 238 -4.87 19.54 5.59
N GLN A 239 -4.87 20.72 6.20
CA GLN A 239 -6.05 21.58 6.35
C GLN A 239 -6.52 22.23 5.03
N THR A 240 -5.66 22.31 4.03
CA THR A 240 -6.00 22.86 2.71
C THR A 240 -6.22 21.77 1.66
N HIS A 241 -5.78 20.54 1.94
CA HIS A 241 -5.99 19.42 1.03
C HIS A 241 -7.48 19.08 0.94
N PRO A 242 -8.08 19.01 -0.27
CA PRO A 242 -9.54 18.99 -0.46
C PRO A 242 -10.22 17.78 0.19
N ILE A 243 -9.56 16.63 0.27
CA ILE A 243 -10.09 15.40 0.89
C ILE A 243 -9.68 15.26 2.36
N VAL A 244 -8.36 15.35 2.62
CA VAL A 244 -7.79 15.13 3.97
C VAL A 244 -8.35 16.09 5.02
N LYS A 245 -8.61 17.35 4.69
CA LYS A 245 -9.18 18.31 5.64
C LYS A 245 -10.49 17.82 6.26
N ASP A 246 -11.35 17.19 5.44
CA ASP A 246 -12.64 16.68 5.87
C ASP A 246 -12.47 15.39 6.68
N LEU A 247 -11.58 14.50 6.21
CA LEU A 247 -11.24 13.28 6.95
C LEU A 247 -10.66 13.56 8.34
N LEU A 248 -9.88 14.64 8.49
CA LEU A 248 -9.36 15.08 9.79
C LEU A 248 -10.41 15.77 10.65
N ALA A 249 -11.35 16.49 10.05
CA ALA A 249 -12.37 17.24 10.77
C ALA A 249 -13.48 16.33 11.35
N GLY A 250 -13.82 15.24 10.66
CA GLY A 250 -14.84 14.32 11.14
C GLY A 250 -14.95 13.04 10.32
N GLY A 251 -13.82 12.55 9.80
CA GLY A 251 -13.73 11.28 9.09
C GLY A 251 -14.56 11.23 7.81
N PRO A 252 -14.85 10.00 7.33
CA PRO A 252 -15.66 9.80 6.13
C PRO A 252 -17.05 10.45 6.21
N THR A 253 -17.66 10.51 7.40
CA THR A 253 -18.92 11.23 7.64
C THR A 253 -18.82 12.70 7.23
N GLN A 254 -17.72 13.37 7.59
CA GLN A 254 -17.53 14.78 7.25
C GLN A 254 -17.31 14.97 5.75
N LEU A 255 -16.63 14.04 5.08
CA LEU A 255 -16.43 14.08 3.63
C LEU A 255 -17.78 14.05 2.88
N ILE A 256 -18.71 13.18 3.30
CA ILE A 256 -20.09 13.14 2.78
C ILE A 256 -20.78 14.49 2.99
N LYS A 257 -20.74 15.04 4.20
CA LYS A 257 -21.42 16.29 4.56
C LYS A 257 -20.88 17.50 3.79
N THR A 258 -19.55 17.64 3.72
CA THR A 258 -18.89 18.78 3.05
C THR A 258 -19.25 18.81 1.55
N HIS A 259 -19.30 17.64 0.91
CA HIS A 259 -19.53 17.53 -0.52
C HIS A 259 -20.97 17.24 -0.92
N GLN A 260 -21.88 17.07 0.05
CA GLN A 260 -23.29 16.75 -0.17
C GLN A 260 -23.47 15.54 -1.08
N LEU A 261 -22.72 14.48 -0.80
CA LEU A 261 -22.70 13.27 -1.61
C LEU A 261 -23.93 12.41 -1.31
N ASP A 262 -24.47 11.78 -2.35
CA ASP A 262 -25.40 10.67 -2.17
C ASP A 262 -24.69 9.52 -1.45
N HIS A 263 -25.39 8.89 -0.51
CA HIS A 263 -24.85 7.83 0.33
C HIS A 263 -25.95 6.86 0.78
N ASP A 264 -25.54 5.65 1.14
CA ASP A 264 -26.41 4.67 1.80
C ASP A 264 -26.61 5.00 3.29
N ASP A 265 -27.61 4.39 3.92
CA ASP A 265 -27.87 4.57 5.36
C ASP A 265 -26.78 3.95 6.26
N SER A 266 -26.05 2.96 5.75
CA SER A 266 -25.07 2.20 6.54
C SER A 266 -23.92 1.67 5.69
N TYR A 267 -22.75 1.43 6.29
CA TYR A 267 -21.56 0.87 5.65
C TYR A 267 -20.88 -0.14 6.57
N VAL A 268 -19.98 -0.96 6.02
CA VAL A 268 -19.27 -2.00 6.79
C VAL A 268 -18.31 -1.37 7.78
N ASP A 269 -17.47 -0.45 7.32
CA ASP A 269 -16.52 0.28 8.16
C ASP A 269 -16.25 1.70 7.61
N ALA A 270 -15.32 2.40 8.27
CA ALA A 270 -14.89 3.73 7.85
C ALA A 270 -14.20 3.72 6.47
N CYS A 271 -13.45 2.67 6.13
CA CYS A 271 -12.76 2.57 4.84
C CYS A 271 -13.76 2.39 3.68
N HIS A 272 -14.80 1.58 3.88
CA HIS A 272 -15.86 1.35 2.90
C HIS A 272 -16.56 2.68 2.57
N LEU A 273 -17.05 3.41 3.58
CA LEU A 273 -17.64 4.74 3.35
C LEU A 273 -16.65 5.70 2.69
N CYS A 274 -15.40 5.73 3.17
CA CYS A 274 -14.38 6.62 2.61
C CYS A 274 -14.06 6.31 1.15
N TYR A 275 -14.01 5.04 0.77
CA TYR A 275 -13.70 4.61 -0.59
C TYR A 275 -14.85 4.96 -1.54
N THR A 276 -16.08 4.57 -1.21
CA THR A 276 -17.27 4.89 -2.02
C THR A 276 -17.48 6.40 -2.17
N ALA A 277 -17.27 7.18 -1.11
CA ALA A 277 -17.35 8.65 -1.19
C ALA A 277 -16.27 9.25 -2.10
N ARG A 278 -15.07 8.65 -2.15
CA ARG A 278 -14.01 9.12 -3.04
C ARG A 278 -14.29 8.78 -4.49
N GLU A 279 -14.89 7.62 -4.78
CA GLU A 279 -15.27 7.24 -6.15
C GLU A 279 -16.17 8.28 -6.81
N THR A 280 -17.16 8.81 -6.09
CA THR A 280 -18.06 9.86 -6.60
C THR A 280 -17.39 11.23 -6.74
N LEU A 281 -16.29 11.44 -6.03
CA LEU A 281 -15.53 12.69 -6.02
C LEU A 281 -14.41 12.75 -7.06
N ARG A 282 -14.10 11.64 -7.74
CA ARG A 282 -12.92 11.55 -8.63
C ARG A 282 -12.95 12.55 -9.77
N GLU A 283 -14.09 12.72 -10.44
CA GLU A 283 -14.19 13.69 -11.55
C GLU A 283 -13.90 15.12 -11.10
N ARG A 284 -14.26 15.46 -9.85
CA ARG A 284 -14.05 16.80 -9.28
C ARG A 284 -12.62 17.00 -8.76
N PHE A 285 -11.96 15.93 -8.32
CA PHE A 285 -10.66 15.98 -7.65
C PHE A 285 -9.66 14.97 -8.24
N ALA A 286 -9.61 14.90 -9.57
CA ALA A 286 -8.84 13.90 -10.30
C ALA A 286 -7.35 13.89 -9.92
N ASP A 287 -6.76 15.05 -9.64
CA ASP A 287 -5.32 15.17 -9.32
C ASP A 287 -4.93 14.59 -7.95
N VAL A 288 -5.90 14.48 -7.04
CA VAL A 288 -5.66 13.99 -5.66
C VAL A 288 -6.43 12.70 -5.35
N LEU A 289 -7.37 12.30 -6.21
CA LEU A 289 -8.08 11.03 -6.16
C LEU A 289 -7.64 10.13 -7.33
N ALA A 290 -6.36 9.75 -7.27
CA ALA A 290 -5.60 9.14 -8.34
C ALA A 290 -4.77 7.93 -7.86
N PRO A 291 -4.23 7.14 -8.80
CA PRO A 291 -4.60 7.07 -10.21
C PRO A 291 -5.85 6.19 -10.42
N ASP A 292 -6.28 6.04 -11.67
CA ASP A 292 -7.37 5.13 -12.07
C ASP A 292 -7.19 3.69 -11.55
N GLN A 293 -5.95 3.20 -11.53
CA GLN A 293 -5.61 1.87 -11.03
C GLN A 293 -6.02 1.70 -9.56
N MET A 294 -5.94 2.75 -8.72
CA MET A 294 -6.36 2.67 -7.32
C MET A 294 -7.89 2.58 -7.13
N TYR A 295 -8.65 2.78 -8.21
CA TYR A 295 -10.11 2.77 -8.22
C TYR A 295 -10.69 1.74 -9.18
N GLY A 296 -9.89 0.77 -9.64
CA GLY A 296 -10.37 -0.31 -10.51
C GLY A 296 -10.79 0.14 -11.90
N VAL A 297 -10.37 1.33 -12.33
CA VAL A 297 -10.58 1.82 -13.70
C VAL A 297 -9.40 1.35 -14.56
N THR A 298 -9.70 0.59 -15.61
CA THR A 298 -8.72 -0.02 -16.54
C THR A 298 -8.73 0.66 -17.89
#